data_AF-A0A9P0QGC1-F1
#
_entry.id   AF-A0A9P0QGC1-F1
#
_cell.length_a   1.000
_cell.length_b   1.000
_cell.length_c   1.000
_cell.angle_alpha   90.00
_cell.angle_beta   90.00
_cell.angle_gamma   90.00
#
_symmetry.space_group_name_H-M   'P 1'
#
loop_
_entity.id
_entity.type
_entity.pdbx_description
1 polymer ?
#
loop_
_entity_poly.entity_id
_entity_poly.type
_entity_poly.pdbx_seq_one_letter_code
_entity_poly.pdbx_strand_id
1 'polypeptide(L)'
;MDDLKLFASSNKQLDRELDIVKRFKTSFNPEAKITPMQDLVGQWKAKPLHGRYRSRIDDNAIDTKASQGWLQSGNLFLETEGFIASIQDQVVPTKFVPKAYKA
;
A
#
# COMPACT_ATOMS: atom_id res chain seq x y z
N MET A 1 25.60 18.37 15.65
CA MET A 1 26.33 17.14 15.31
C MET A 1 27.04 16.55 16.53
N ASP A 2 26.75 17.04 17.75
CA ASP A 2 27.53 16.73 18.95
C ASP A 2 26.80 15.90 20.01
N ASP A 3 25.47 15.77 19.95
CA ASP A 3 24.71 15.04 20.97
C ASP A 3 24.96 13.51 20.96
N LEU A 4 25.33 12.92 19.81
CA LEU A 4 25.66 11.49 19.71
C LEU A 4 26.95 11.12 20.45
N LYS A 5 27.90 12.06 20.58
CA LYS A 5 29.14 11.83 21.33
C LYS A 5 28.89 11.78 22.84
N LEU A 6 27.76 12.32 23.30
CA LEU A 6 27.40 12.41 24.71
C LEU A 6 26.81 11.10 25.26
N PHE A 7 26.13 10.32 24.41
CA PHE A 7 25.43 9.08 24.81
C PHE A 7 26.18 7.80 24.41
N ALA A 8 27.20 7.89 23.55
CA ALA A 8 27.99 6.73 23.17
C ALA A 8 28.98 6.36 24.28
N SER A 9 28.84 5.15 24.83
CA SER A 9 29.73 4.61 25.86
C SER A 9 31.12 4.24 25.33
N SER A 10 31.28 4.11 24.00
CA SER A 10 32.51 3.73 23.32
C SER A 10 32.55 4.25 21.89
N ASN A 11 33.75 4.59 21.39
CA ASN A 11 33.96 4.99 19.99
C ASN A 11 33.47 3.94 18.98
N LYS A 12 33.58 2.64 19.31
CA LYS A 12 33.06 1.57 18.44
C LYS A 12 31.53 1.57 18.33
N GLN A 13 30.83 1.98 19.37
CA GLN A 13 29.37 2.12 19.35
C GLN A 13 28.97 3.36 18.54
N LEU A 14 29.68 4.47 18.74
CA LEU A 14 29.47 5.71 18.00
C LEU A 14 29.60 5.50 16.47
N ASP A 15 30.62 4.77 16.02
CA ASP A 15 30.84 4.50 14.60
C ASP A 15 29.71 3.66 13.98
N ARG A 16 29.17 2.68 14.72
CA ARG A 16 28.03 1.88 14.27
C ARG A 16 26.76 2.73 14.15
N GLU A 17 26.48 3.55 15.15
CA GLU A 17 25.30 4.42 15.14
C GLU A 17 25.41 5.49 14.04
N LEU A 18 26.60 6.07 13.83
CA LEU A 18 26.86 6.98 12.73
C LEU A 18 26.68 6.32 11.37
N ASP A 19 27.10 5.07 11.20
CA ASP A 19 26.91 4.33 9.94
C ASP A 19 25.41 4.09 9.67
N ILE A 20 24.63 3.71 10.70
CA ILE A 20 23.18 3.55 10.59
C ILE A 20 22.51 4.88 10.19
N VAL A 21 22.84 5.97 10.86
CA VAL A 21 22.26 7.30 10.57
C VAL A 21 22.62 7.77 9.15
N LYS A 22 23.87 7.56 8.71
CA LYS A 22 24.31 7.90 7.35
C LYS A 22 23.59 7.06 6.29
N ARG A 23 23.40 5.76 6.53
CA ARG A 23 22.62 4.88 5.65
C ARG A 23 21.18 5.37 5.53
N PHE A 24 20.52 5.67 6.65
CA PHE A 24 19.15 6.20 6.66
C PHE A 24 19.01 7.53 5.92
N LYS A 25 19.96 8.45 6.13
CA LYS A 25 19.99 9.75 5.43
C LYS A 25 20.16 9.59 3.92
N THR A 26 20.88 8.56 3.47
CA THR A 26 21.09 8.30 2.04
C THR A 26 19.85 7.68 1.38
N SER A 27 19.08 6.86 2.12
CA SER A 27 17.81 6.30 1.64
C SER A 27 16.63 7.27 1.69
N PHE A 28 16.72 8.33 2.49
CA PHE A 28 15.73 9.39 2.53
C PHE A 28 16.09 10.47 1.51
N ASN A 29 15.50 10.41 0.32
CA ASN A 29 15.59 11.48 -0.67
C ASN A 29 14.47 12.51 -0.42
N PRO A 30 14.72 13.64 0.25
CA PRO A 30 13.71 14.67 0.47
C PRO A 30 13.25 15.35 -0.81
N GLU A 31 14.01 15.19 -1.91
CA GLU A 31 13.67 15.68 -3.25
C GLU A 31 13.06 14.59 -4.13
N ALA A 32 12.74 13.42 -3.57
CA ALA A 32 11.95 12.43 -4.29
C ALA A 32 10.67 13.10 -4.75
N LYS A 33 10.54 13.22 -6.08
CA LYS A 33 9.45 13.89 -6.77
C LYS A 33 8.14 13.42 -6.13
N ILE A 34 7.46 14.32 -5.41
CA ILE A 34 6.17 14.03 -4.77
C ILE A 34 5.26 13.57 -5.91
N THR A 35 5.07 12.27 -6.02
CA THR A 35 4.26 11.71 -7.10
C THR A 35 2.84 12.14 -6.76
N PRO A 36 2.17 12.95 -7.61
CA PRO A 36 0.84 13.41 -7.30
C PRO A 36 -0.06 12.19 -7.08
N MET A 37 -0.99 12.25 -6.12
CA MET A 37 -1.84 11.10 -5.77
C MET A 37 -2.49 10.44 -6.98
N GLN A 38 -2.79 11.23 -8.02
CA GLN A 38 -3.38 10.76 -9.28
C GLN A 38 -2.44 9.82 -10.05
N ASP A 39 -1.14 10.10 -10.06
CA ASP A 39 -0.14 9.25 -10.71
C ASP A 39 0.07 7.94 -9.94
N LEU A 40 0.03 7.99 -8.61
CA LEU A 40 0.05 6.78 -7.78
C LEU A 40 -1.19 5.92 -8.04
N VAL A 41 -2.37 6.53 -8.10
CA VAL A 41 -3.62 5.82 -8.42
C VAL A 41 -3.55 5.22 -9.83
N GLY A 42 -3.01 5.94 -10.82
CA GLY A 42 -2.81 5.43 -12.18
C GLY A 42 -1.86 4.24 -12.23
N GLN A 43 -0.71 4.33 -11.57
CA GLN A 43 0.26 3.23 -11.46
C GLN A 43 -0.34 2.01 -10.74
N TRP A 44 -1.17 2.23 -9.71
CA TRP A 44 -1.85 1.16 -9.01
C TRP A 44 -2.91 0.49 -9.87
N LYS A 45 -3.71 1.27 -10.61
CA LYS A 45 -4.70 0.77 -11.59
C LYS A 45 -4.06 -0.02 -12.73
N ALA A 46 -2.82 0.32 -13.09
CA ALA A 46 -2.09 -0.32 -14.19
C ALA A 46 -1.47 -1.69 -13.81
N LYS A 47 -1.45 -2.07 -12.54
CA LYS A 47 -0.90 -3.36 -12.11
C LYS A 47 -1.86 -4.49 -12.55
N PRO A 48 -1.37 -5.57 -13.20
CA PRO A 48 -2.24 -6.59 -13.80
C PRO A 48 -3.11 -7.37 -12.78
N LEU A 49 -2.66 -7.43 -11.52
CA LEU A 49 -3.34 -8.12 -10.40
C LEU A 49 -4.07 -7.15 -9.46
N HIS A 50 -3.81 -5.85 -9.52
CA HIS A 50 -4.39 -4.88 -8.59
C HIS A 50 -5.24 -3.87 -9.37
N GLY A 51 -6.48 -3.67 -8.93
CA GLY A 51 -7.36 -2.68 -9.55
C GLY A 51 -8.44 -3.26 -10.46
N ARG A 52 -8.62 -4.58 -10.53
CA ARG A 52 -9.82 -5.18 -11.17
C ARG A 52 -11.07 -4.72 -10.46
N TYR A 53 -11.07 -4.77 -9.13
CA TYR A 53 -12.17 -4.30 -8.31
C TYR A 53 -12.39 -2.79 -8.48
N ARG A 54 -11.28 -2.02 -8.49
CA ARG A 54 -11.34 -0.58 -8.66
C ARG A 54 -11.93 -0.17 -10.01
N SER A 55 -11.50 -0.80 -11.10
CA SER A 55 -12.04 -0.54 -12.43
C SER A 55 -13.52 -0.92 -12.55
N ARG A 56 -13.96 -2.01 -11.92
CA ARG A 56 -15.39 -2.40 -11.91
C ARG A 56 -16.25 -1.41 -11.12
N ILE A 57 -15.77 -0.94 -9.98
CA ILE A 57 -16.53 0.01 -9.16
C ILE A 57 -16.75 1.36 -9.85
N ASP A 58 -15.83 1.73 -10.75
CA ASP A 58 -15.94 2.96 -11.53
C ASP A 58 -16.91 2.80 -12.73
N ASP A 59 -17.53 1.63 -12.93
CA ASP A 59 -18.57 1.42 -13.95
C ASP A 59 -19.86 2.18 -13.61
N ASN A 60 -20.47 2.83 -14.61
CA ASN A 60 -21.69 3.64 -14.45
C ASN A 60 -22.90 2.91 -13.85
N ALA A 61 -22.90 1.57 -13.86
CA ALA A 61 -23.98 0.75 -13.33
C ALA A 61 -23.87 0.49 -11.81
N ILE A 62 -22.75 0.87 -11.17
CA ILE A 62 -22.47 0.57 -9.77
C ILE A 62 -22.50 1.83 -8.93
N ASP A 63 -23.25 1.81 -7.83
CA ASP A 63 -23.15 2.86 -6.82
C ASP A 63 -21.85 2.65 -5.99
N THR A 64 -20.82 3.41 -6.36
CA THR A 64 -19.52 3.40 -5.68
C THR A 64 -19.65 3.72 -4.19
N LYS A 65 -20.54 4.66 -3.82
CA LYS A 65 -20.66 5.15 -2.45
C LYS A 65 -21.27 4.10 -1.53
N ALA A 66 -22.34 3.45 -1.99
CA ALA A 66 -22.93 2.32 -1.27
C ALA A 66 -21.97 1.13 -1.19
N SER A 67 -21.26 0.83 -2.28
CA SER A 67 -20.35 -0.32 -2.37
C SER A 67 -19.10 -0.20 -1.48
N GLN A 68 -18.63 1.03 -1.24
CA GLN A 68 -17.42 1.29 -0.45
C GLN A 68 -17.70 1.79 0.98
N GLY A 69 -18.97 2.00 1.36
CA GLY A 69 -19.34 2.54 2.66
C GLY A 69 -18.82 1.72 3.85
N TRP A 70 -18.62 0.42 3.67
CA TRP A 70 -18.09 -0.47 4.71
C TRP A 70 -16.64 -0.14 5.11
N LEU A 71 -15.80 0.34 4.18
CA LEU A 71 -14.40 0.75 4.44
C LEU A 71 -14.31 1.98 5.36
N GLN A 72 -15.36 2.79 5.43
CA GLN A 72 -15.40 4.00 6.25
C GLN A 72 -15.98 3.75 7.64
N SER A 73 -16.60 2.59 7.87
CA SER A 73 -17.31 2.27 9.10
C SER A 73 -16.40 1.87 10.26
N GLY A 74 -15.11 1.59 10.00
CA GLY A 74 -14.09 1.31 11.01
C GLY A 74 -14.32 0.06 11.86
N ASN A 75 -15.27 -0.79 11.48
CA ASN A 75 -15.66 -1.97 12.25
C ASN A 75 -14.83 -3.23 11.93
N LEU A 76 -13.88 -3.14 10.99
CA LEU A 76 -13.04 -4.25 10.56
C LEU A 76 -11.58 -3.99 10.94
N PHE A 77 -10.86 -5.05 11.27
CA PHE A 77 -9.41 -5.00 11.41
C PHE A 77 -8.76 -4.72 10.05
N LEU A 78 -7.68 -3.94 10.04
CA LEU A 78 -6.95 -3.55 8.83
C LEU A 78 -6.52 -4.75 7.99
N GLU A 79 -6.15 -5.86 8.64
CA GLU A 79 -5.79 -7.13 7.98
C GLU A 79 -7.00 -7.74 7.24
N THR A 80 -8.19 -7.62 7.83
CA THR A 80 -9.43 -8.16 7.26
C THR A 80 -9.85 -7.35 6.04
N GLU A 81 -9.74 -6.02 6.12
CA GLU A 81 -10.01 -5.12 4.99
C GLU A 81 -9.09 -5.41 3.80
N GLY A 82 -7.79 -5.58 4.06
CA GLY A 82 -6.81 -5.94 3.04
C GLY A 82 -7.10 -7.31 2.40
N PHE A 83 -7.60 -8.27 3.18
CA PHE A 83 -7.96 -9.60 2.68
C PHE A 83 -9.21 -9.55 1.79
N ILE A 84 -10.24 -8.79 2.19
CA ILE A 84 -11.45 -8.59 1.38
C ILE A 84 -11.10 -7.93 0.05
N ALA A 85 -10.28 -6.87 0.08
CA ALA A 85 -9.82 -6.19 -1.14
C ALA A 85 -9.04 -7.14 -2.07
N SER A 86 -8.19 -8.01 -1.50
CA SER A 86 -7.43 -9.01 -2.27
C SER A 86 -8.33 -10.08 -2.92
N ILE A 87 -9.38 -10.52 -2.22
CA ILE A 87 -10.38 -11.43 -2.80
C ILE A 87 -11.15 -10.74 -3.94
N GLN A 88 -11.55 -9.48 -3.75
CA GLN A 88 -12.28 -8.70 -4.75
C GLN A 88 -11.46 -8.44 -6.02
N ASP A 89 -10.16 -8.21 -5.87
CA ASP A 89 -9.21 -8.13 -7.00
C ASP A 89 -8.91 -9.50 -7.64
N GLN A 90 -9.47 -10.59 -7.09
CA GLN A 90 -9.25 -11.98 -7.54
C GLN A 90 -7.78 -12.40 -7.53
N VAL A 91 -6.97 -11.84 -6.63
CA VAL A 91 -5.57 -12.27 -6.46
C VAL A 91 -5.45 -13.54 -5.62
N VAL A 92 -6.46 -13.81 -4.79
CA VAL A 92 -6.57 -15.06 -4.03
C VAL A 92 -7.30 -16.09 -4.88
N PRO A 93 -6.75 -17.31 -5.05
CA PRO A 93 -7.44 -18.38 -5.75
C PRO A 93 -8.71 -18.74 -4.99
N THR A 94 -9.85 -18.35 -5.56
CA THR A 94 -11.16 -18.76 -5.07
C THR A 94 -11.67 -19.91 -5.93
N LYS A 95 -12.53 -20.77 -5.39
CA LYS A 95 -13.28 -21.76 -6.19
C LYS A 95 -14.37 -21.06 -7.01
N PHE A 96 -13.98 -20.07 -7.81
CA PHE A 96 -14.89 -19.41 -8.73
C PHE A 96 -15.22 -20.40 -9.84
N VAL A 97 -16.43 -20.95 -9.80
CA VAL A 97 -16.97 -21.73 -10.92
C VAL A 97 -17.47 -20.70 -11.93
N PRO A 98 -16.79 -20.50 -13.08
CA PRO A 98 -17.35 -19.67 -14.13
C PRO A 98 -18.66 -20.33 -14.55
N LYS A 99 -19.79 -19.64 -14.34
CA LYS A 99 -21.10 -20.10 -14.81
C LYS A 99 -20.97 -20.22 -16.33
N ALA A 100 -20.84 -21.45 -16.83
CA ALA A 100 -20.76 -21.73 -18.25
C ALA A 100 -22.09 -21.31 -18.87
N TYR A 101 -22.16 -20.10 -19.41
CA TYR A 101 -23.24 -19.71 -20.29
C TYR A 101 -23.06 -20.56 -21.56
N LYS A 102 -23.94 -21.55 -21.74
CA LYS A 102 -24.06 -22.26 -23.01
C LYS A 102 -24.41 -21.22 -24.08
N ALA A 103 -23.59 -21.17 -25.12
CA ALA A 103 -23.81 -20.37 -26.33
C ALA A 103 -25.10 -20.78 -27.04
#